data_AF-A0A945M195-F1
#
_entry.id   AF-A0A945M195-F1
#
_cell.length_a   1.000
_cell.length_b   1.000
_cell.length_c   1.000
_cell.angle_alpha   90.00
_cell.angle_beta   90.00
_cell.angle_gamma   90.00
#
_symmetry.space_group_name_H-M   'P 1'
#
loop_
_entity.id
_entity.type
_entity.pdbx_description
1 polymer ?
#
loop_
_entity_poly.entity_id
_entity_poly.type
_entity_poly.pdbx_seq_one_letter_code
_entity_poly.pdbx_strand_id
1 'polypeptide(L)'
;MDTFIFKSADYNSEAQIITLGYAYNGGPSFSEIVHFPGAKKNLSNAETGALHAAMRGLHLAAGISYYKAYCPKNIQIENYDLTKEEADFFFKFYRYGLGEFSAENDRDLSGIIRFPVQSNHHLKPSDIQLENKCVVPVGGGKDSIVSIEVLRQAGQSFRMIAINAGKPILDVMEIASCGKPQDAIHIKRQLDPKLFELNDAGAMN
;
A
#
# COMPACT_ATOMS: atom_id res chain seq x y z
N MET A 1 -19.08 11.33 11.18
CA MET A 1 -17.93 10.48 11.56
C MET A 1 -16.74 11.40 11.73
N ASP A 2 -16.15 11.47 12.92
CA ASP A 2 -15.13 12.45 13.29
C ASP A 2 -13.70 11.89 13.31
N THR A 3 -13.58 10.56 13.35
CA THR A 3 -12.31 9.84 13.52
C THR A 3 -12.21 8.65 12.57
N PHE A 4 -11.08 8.54 11.86
CA PHE A 4 -10.68 7.35 11.11
C PHE A 4 -9.69 6.53 11.92
N ILE A 5 -9.87 5.21 11.97
CA ILE A 5 -9.14 4.32 12.85
C ILE A 5 -8.43 3.24 12.03
N PHE A 6 -7.11 3.17 12.17
CA PHE A 6 -6.29 2.04 11.75
C PHE A 6 -6.36 0.96 12.83
N LYS A 7 -7.07 -0.15 12.54
CA LYS A 7 -7.43 -1.17 13.54
C LYS A 7 -6.38 -2.27 13.68
N SER A 8 -6.05 -2.94 12.58
CA SER A 8 -5.12 -4.07 12.59
C SER A 8 -4.39 -4.24 11.26
N ALA A 9 -3.26 -4.94 11.30
CA ALA A 9 -2.48 -5.33 10.13
C ALA A 9 -1.87 -6.69 10.44
N ASP A 10 -2.47 -7.74 9.90
CA ASP A 10 -2.20 -9.13 10.27
C ASP A 10 -1.68 -9.90 9.06
N TYR A 11 -0.68 -10.78 9.27
CA TYR A 11 -0.14 -11.63 8.20
C TYR A 11 -0.38 -13.11 8.50
N ASN A 12 -1.00 -13.80 7.54
CA ASN A 12 -1.14 -15.25 7.53
C ASN A 12 -0.14 -15.83 6.53
N SER A 13 0.94 -16.43 7.04
CA SER A 13 2.02 -16.99 6.21
C SER A 13 1.59 -18.21 5.38
N GLU A 14 0.68 -19.02 5.89
CA GLU A 14 0.19 -20.20 5.18
C GLU A 14 -0.66 -19.84 3.97
N ALA A 15 -1.51 -18.82 4.13
CA ALA A 15 -2.34 -18.26 3.07
C ALA A 15 -1.61 -17.20 2.24
N GLN A 16 -0.44 -16.71 2.67
CA GLN A 16 0.32 -15.62 2.06
C GLN A 16 -0.49 -14.31 1.96
N ILE A 17 -1.33 -14.05 2.97
CA ILE A 17 -2.29 -12.94 2.99
C ILE A 17 -1.94 -11.96 4.09
N ILE A 18 -1.93 -10.67 3.74
CA ILE A 18 -2.03 -9.56 4.69
C ILE A 18 -3.49 -9.10 4.74
N THR A 19 -4.04 -8.97 5.95
CA THR A 19 -5.36 -8.39 6.22
C THR A 19 -5.18 -7.06 6.92
N LEU A 20 -5.78 -5.99 6.37
CA LEU A 20 -5.68 -4.63 6.89
C LEU A 20 -7.06 -4.15 7.36
N GLY A 21 -7.17 -3.87 8.67
CA GLY A 21 -8.39 -3.42 9.32
C GLY A 21 -8.49 -1.90 9.42
N TYR A 22 -9.65 -1.35 9.07
CA TYR A 22 -9.97 0.07 9.16
C TYR A 22 -11.37 0.29 9.74
N ALA A 23 -11.62 1.44 10.36
CA ALA A 23 -12.97 1.80 10.81
C ALA A 23 -13.17 3.31 10.91
N TYR A 24 -14.43 3.71 10.96
CA TYR A 24 -14.84 5.02 11.45
C TYR A 24 -15.41 4.91 12.85
N ASN A 25 -15.07 5.85 13.75
CA ASN A 25 -15.66 5.87 15.09
C ASN A 25 -17.18 6.03 15.01
N GLY A 26 -17.92 5.09 15.61
CA GLY A 26 -19.39 5.01 15.51
C GLY A 26 -19.92 4.75 14.10
N GLY A 27 -19.08 4.26 13.18
CA GLY A 27 -19.39 4.06 11.78
C GLY A 27 -19.01 2.66 11.26
N PRO A 28 -18.88 2.50 9.93
CA PRO A 28 -18.53 1.21 9.33
C PRO A 28 -17.09 0.82 9.61
N SER A 29 -16.87 -0.50 9.62
CA SER A 29 -15.56 -1.14 9.66
C SER A 29 -15.31 -1.90 8.36
N PHE A 30 -14.04 -1.97 7.97
CA PHE A 30 -13.57 -2.54 6.72
C PHE A 30 -12.40 -3.49 6.93
N SER A 31 -12.27 -4.46 6.02
CA SER A 31 -11.16 -5.39 5.93
C SER A 31 -10.64 -5.44 4.49
N GLU A 32 -9.44 -4.92 4.27
CA GLU A 32 -8.74 -5.03 2.99
C GLU A 32 -7.85 -6.28 2.99
N ILE A 33 -7.81 -6.99 1.86
CA ILE A 33 -6.98 -8.20 1.70
C ILE A 33 -5.91 -7.95 0.64
N VAL A 34 -4.64 -8.21 0.99
CA VAL A 34 -3.51 -8.20 0.07
C VAL A 34 -2.86 -9.58 0.07
N HIS A 35 -2.98 -10.29 -1.04
CA HIS A 35 -2.47 -11.65 -1.22
C HIS A 35 -1.19 -11.62 -2.07
N PHE A 36 -0.16 -12.34 -1.59
CA PHE A 36 1.15 -12.48 -2.20
C PHE A 36 1.41 -13.94 -2.65
N PRO A 37 0.77 -14.40 -3.75
CA PRO A 37 0.99 -15.74 -4.29
C PRO A 37 2.47 -16.09 -4.43
N GLY A 38 2.87 -17.24 -3.87
CA GLY A 38 4.24 -17.72 -3.97
C GLY A 38 5.23 -17.07 -2.99
N ALA A 39 4.77 -16.24 -2.06
CA ALA A 39 5.60 -15.71 -0.98
C ALA A 39 6.16 -16.82 -0.06
N LYS A 40 7.30 -16.55 0.57
CA LYS A 40 7.91 -17.49 1.53
C LYS A 40 6.95 -17.71 2.72
N LYS A 41 6.65 -18.98 3.02
CA LYS A 41 5.79 -19.36 4.16
C LYS A 41 6.55 -19.37 5.49
N ASN A 42 7.79 -19.85 5.48
CA ASN A 42 8.62 -19.98 6.67
C ASN A 42 9.58 -18.80 6.76
N LEU A 43 9.23 -17.78 7.55
CA LEU A 43 10.06 -16.61 7.78
C LEU A 43 10.95 -16.83 9.00
N SER A 44 12.21 -16.43 8.90
CA SER A 44 13.09 -16.24 10.06
C SER A 44 12.62 -15.07 10.91
N ASN A 45 13.09 -14.98 12.16
CA ASN A 45 12.73 -13.86 13.05
C ASN A 45 13.08 -12.49 12.46
N ALA A 46 14.22 -12.38 11.76
CA ALA A 46 14.62 -11.15 11.09
C ALA A 46 13.63 -10.79 9.96
N GLU A 47 13.29 -11.75 9.10
CA GLU A 47 12.30 -11.59 8.02
C GLU A 47 10.92 -11.20 8.55
N THR A 48 10.47 -11.82 9.63
CA THR A 48 9.21 -11.47 10.30
C THR A 48 9.24 -10.03 10.81
N GLY A 49 10.34 -9.61 11.45
CA GLY A 49 10.50 -8.23 11.92
C GLY A 49 10.47 -7.21 10.78
N ALA A 50 11.16 -7.48 9.68
CA ALA A 50 11.14 -6.62 8.49
C ALA A 50 9.76 -6.57 7.83
N LEU A 51 9.08 -7.71 7.73
CA LEU A 51 7.73 -7.79 7.21
C LEU A 51 6.76 -6.95 8.04
N HIS A 52 6.80 -7.05 9.37
CA HIS A 52 5.97 -6.23 10.25
C HIS A 52 6.23 -4.73 10.07
N ALA A 53 7.50 -4.31 9.91
CA ALA A 53 7.83 -2.92 9.64
C ALA A 53 7.25 -2.45 8.28
N ALA A 54 7.39 -3.26 7.23
CA ALA A 54 6.82 -2.95 5.91
C ALA A 54 5.28 -2.93 5.93
N MET A 55 4.66 -3.84 6.69
CA MET A 55 3.21 -3.92 6.88
C MET A 55 2.62 -2.66 7.52
N ARG A 56 3.31 -2.04 8.48
CA ARG A 56 2.89 -0.74 9.03
C ARG A 56 2.77 0.32 7.94
N GLY A 57 3.80 0.42 7.10
CA GLY A 57 3.80 1.36 5.98
C GLY A 57 2.68 1.06 4.97
N LEU A 58 2.48 -0.22 4.63
CA LEU A 58 1.39 -0.66 3.77
C LEU A 58 0.01 -0.34 4.36
N HIS A 59 -0.20 -0.60 5.65
CA HIS A 59 -1.47 -0.34 6.34
C HIS A 59 -1.87 1.13 6.26
N LEU A 60 -0.92 2.02 6.52
CA LEU A 60 -1.09 3.47 6.42
C LEU A 60 -1.28 3.93 4.97
N ALA A 61 -0.48 3.44 4.03
CA ALA A 61 -0.59 3.81 2.62
C ALA A 61 -1.92 3.35 1.99
N ALA A 62 -2.31 2.09 2.21
CA ALA A 62 -3.54 1.52 1.65
C ALA A 62 -4.81 2.13 2.28
N GLY A 63 -4.72 2.55 3.56
CA GLY A 63 -5.83 3.19 4.28
C GLY A 63 -6.37 4.46 3.62
N ILE A 64 -5.62 5.06 2.71
CA ILE A 64 -6.02 6.26 1.96
C ILE A 64 -7.33 6.04 1.18
N SER A 65 -7.54 4.82 0.67
CA SER A 65 -8.74 4.43 -0.06
C SER A 65 -10.00 4.48 0.81
N TYR A 66 -9.86 4.24 2.11
CA TYR A 66 -10.97 4.25 3.07
C TYR A 66 -11.11 5.62 3.73
N TYR A 67 -10.00 6.28 4.07
CA TYR A 67 -9.97 7.60 4.73
C TYR A 67 -10.70 8.67 3.92
N LYS A 68 -10.51 8.68 2.59
CA LYS A 68 -11.04 9.74 1.73
C LYS A 68 -12.58 9.68 1.59
N ALA A 69 -13.23 8.59 2.01
CA ALA A 69 -14.69 8.50 2.03
C ALA A 69 -15.36 9.59 2.89
N TYR A 70 -14.76 9.96 4.03
CA TYR A 70 -15.28 11.02 4.93
C TYR A 70 -14.27 12.12 5.31
N CYS A 71 -12.97 11.92 5.06
CA CYS A 71 -11.89 12.85 5.41
C CYS A 71 -12.00 13.44 6.84
N PRO A 72 -12.07 12.59 7.89
CA PRO A 72 -12.11 13.09 9.26
C PRO A 72 -10.81 13.79 9.65
N LYS A 73 -10.92 14.69 10.62
CA LYS A 73 -9.77 15.42 11.16
C LYS A 73 -8.91 14.56 12.08
N ASN A 74 -9.53 13.63 12.78
CA ASN A 74 -8.84 12.78 13.74
C ASN A 74 -8.46 11.45 13.08
N ILE A 75 -7.22 11.04 13.27
CA ILE A 75 -6.71 9.72 12.90
C ILE A 75 -6.24 9.05 14.19
N GLN A 76 -6.68 7.81 14.38
CA GLN A 76 -6.25 6.95 15.48
C GLN A 76 -5.59 5.68 14.92
N ILE A 77 -4.56 5.20 15.62
CA ILE A 77 -3.86 3.97 15.30
C ILE A 77 -3.84 3.12 16.56
N GLU A 78 -4.37 1.89 16.48
CA GLU A 78 -4.56 1.04 17.66
C GLU A 78 -3.45 0.00 17.87
N ASN A 79 -2.71 -0.35 16.82
CA ASN A 79 -1.80 -1.49 16.82
C ASN A 79 -0.31 -1.14 16.79
N TYR A 80 0.04 0.15 16.65
CA TYR A 80 1.42 0.63 16.73
C TYR A 80 1.47 2.16 16.90
N ASP A 81 2.58 2.66 17.45
CA ASP A 81 2.84 4.08 17.61
C ASP A 81 3.65 4.64 16.44
N LEU A 82 3.27 5.82 15.96
CA LEU A 82 4.04 6.56 14.96
C LEU A 82 5.05 7.50 15.58
N THR A 83 6.22 7.52 14.97
CA THR A 83 7.22 8.58 15.13
C THR A 83 6.78 9.86 14.42
N LYS A 84 7.46 10.97 14.73
CA LYS A 84 7.26 12.23 14.00
C LYS A 84 7.60 12.08 12.52
N GLU A 85 8.68 11.38 12.21
CA GLU A 85 9.13 11.16 10.83
C GLU A 85 8.09 10.39 10.00
N GLU A 86 7.48 9.34 10.58
CA GLU A 86 6.40 8.59 9.93
C GLU A 86 5.14 9.43 9.77
N ALA A 87 4.72 10.14 10.82
CA ALA A 87 3.55 11.00 10.76
C ALA A 87 3.69 12.10 9.70
N ASP A 88 4.86 12.75 9.62
CA ASP A 88 5.17 13.78 8.62
C ASP A 88 5.23 13.19 7.20
N PHE A 89 5.76 11.98 7.04
CA PHE A 89 5.77 11.27 5.76
C PHE A 89 4.34 10.97 5.29
N PHE A 90 3.50 10.37 6.14
CA PHE A 90 2.14 10.01 5.76
C PHE A 90 1.20 11.21 5.63
N PHE A 91 1.44 12.29 6.37
CA PHE A 91 0.79 13.58 6.11
C PHE A 91 1.05 14.03 4.67
N LYS A 92 2.31 14.06 4.22
CA LYS A 92 2.67 14.44 2.84
C LYS A 92 2.10 13.45 1.81
N PHE A 93 2.20 12.15 2.09
CA PHE A 93 1.65 11.10 1.23
C PHE A 93 0.16 11.32 0.96
N TYR A 94 -0.63 11.55 2.01
CA TYR A 94 -2.06 11.80 1.87
C TYR A 94 -2.34 13.16 1.23
N ARG A 95 -1.63 14.22 1.66
CA ARG A 95 -1.85 15.58 1.16
C ARG A 95 -1.59 15.71 -0.34
N TYR A 96 -0.55 15.06 -0.85
CA TYR A 96 -0.20 15.12 -2.27
C TYR A 96 -0.88 14.01 -3.07
N GLY A 97 -1.09 12.83 -2.48
CA GLY A 97 -1.82 11.72 -3.11
C GLY A 97 -3.30 12.02 -3.33
N LEU A 98 -3.92 12.86 -2.50
CA LEU A 98 -5.32 13.29 -2.63
C LEU A 98 -5.46 14.65 -3.33
N GLY A 99 -4.48 15.07 -4.14
CA GLY A 99 -4.51 16.37 -4.82
C GLY A 99 -5.69 16.55 -5.77
N GLU A 100 -5.92 15.58 -6.66
CA GLU A 100 -7.06 15.58 -7.59
C GLU A 100 -8.39 15.49 -6.81
N PHE A 101 -8.50 14.54 -5.88
CA PHE A 101 -9.65 14.41 -4.99
C PHE A 101 -10.00 15.73 -4.26
N SER A 102 -8.99 16.44 -3.77
CA SER A 102 -9.14 17.72 -3.07
C SER A 102 -9.70 18.81 -3.99
N ALA A 103 -9.26 18.82 -5.26
CA ALA A 103 -9.76 19.74 -6.28
C ALA A 103 -11.20 19.41 -6.71
N GLU A 104 -11.49 18.14 -6.96
CA GLU A 104 -12.83 17.68 -7.39
C GLU A 104 -13.91 17.90 -6.32
N ASN A 105 -13.53 17.79 -5.04
CA ASN A 105 -14.45 17.95 -3.91
C ASN A 105 -14.44 19.36 -3.27
N ASP A 106 -13.76 20.34 -3.88
CA ASP A 106 -13.58 21.71 -3.38
C ASP A 106 -13.23 21.76 -1.88
N ARG A 107 -12.24 20.96 -1.49
CA ARG A 107 -11.91 20.73 -0.07
C ARG A 107 -10.43 20.76 0.17
N ASP A 108 -9.96 21.75 0.94
CA ASP A 108 -8.57 21.78 1.38
C ASP A 108 -8.32 20.76 2.51
N LEU A 109 -7.58 19.71 2.17
CA LEU A 109 -7.20 18.66 3.11
C LEU A 109 -5.99 19.03 3.99
N SER A 110 -5.28 20.13 3.70
CA SER A 110 -4.05 20.52 4.41
C SER A 110 -4.28 20.76 5.91
N GLY A 111 -5.42 21.37 6.27
CA GLY A 111 -5.81 21.60 7.65
C GLY A 111 -6.53 20.43 8.33
N ILE A 112 -6.86 19.38 7.57
CA ILE A 112 -7.69 18.25 7.99
C ILE A 112 -6.84 17.03 8.33
N ILE A 113 -5.89 16.65 7.49
CA ILE A 113 -5.10 15.43 7.68
C ILE A 113 -4.14 15.64 8.86
N ARG A 114 -4.32 14.84 9.92
CA ARG A 114 -3.47 14.90 11.13
C ARG A 114 -3.15 13.50 11.62
N PHE A 115 -1.98 12.99 11.25
CA PHE A 115 -1.47 11.74 11.82
C PHE A 115 -0.96 12.00 13.25
N PRO A 116 -1.26 11.12 14.21
CA PRO A 116 -0.78 11.26 15.58
C PRO A 116 0.73 10.99 15.67
N VAL A 117 1.40 11.66 16.61
CA VAL A 117 2.77 11.35 17.01
C VAL A 117 2.71 10.75 18.40
N GLN A 118 3.06 9.47 18.53
CA GLN A 118 2.88 8.68 19.75
C GLN A 118 4.20 8.12 20.28
N SER A 119 5.26 8.16 19.48
CA SER A 119 6.59 7.65 19.82
C SER A 119 7.69 8.64 19.46
N ASN A 120 8.77 8.62 20.24
CA ASN A 120 10.01 9.36 19.99
C ASN A 120 11.19 8.43 19.62
N HIS A 121 10.93 7.15 19.32
CA HIS A 121 12.00 6.27 18.86
C HIS A 121 12.49 6.66 17.47
N HIS A 122 13.71 6.28 17.13
CA HIS A 122 14.20 6.38 15.75
C HIS A 122 13.98 5.07 15.01
N LEU A 123 13.44 5.16 13.79
CA LEU A 123 13.37 4.02 12.89
C LEU A 123 14.78 3.49 12.62
N LYS A 124 14.94 2.17 12.74
CA LYS A 124 16.18 1.48 12.38
C LYS A 124 15.95 0.63 11.14
N PRO A 125 16.89 0.62 10.19
CA PRO A 125 16.82 -0.32 9.08
C PRO A 125 16.86 -1.76 9.60
N SER A 126 16.25 -2.67 8.86
CA SER A 126 16.36 -4.10 9.14
C SER A 126 17.79 -4.57 8.90
N ASP A 127 18.26 -5.54 9.69
CA ASP A 127 19.56 -6.18 9.51
C ASP A 127 19.59 -7.15 8.31
N ILE A 128 18.44 -7.42 7.69
CA ILE A 128 18.34 -8.30 6.51
C ILE A 128 19.19 -7.74 5.37
N GLN A 129 20.12 -8.57 4.91
CA GLN A 129 20.89 -8.30 3.71
C GLN A 129 20.10 -8.80 2.50
N LEU A 130 19.70 -7.87 1.63
CA LEU A 130 19.05 -8.18 0.37
C LEU A 130 20.08 -8.24 -0.75
N GLU A 131 19.88 -9.15 -1.70
CA GLU A 131 20.63 -9.14 -2.94
C GLU A 131 20.34 -7.84 -3.72
N ASN A 132 21.35 -7.35 -4.46
CA ASN A 132 21.17 -6.20 -5.34
C ASN A 132 20.35 -6.60 -6.58
N LYS A 133 19.03 -6.57 -6.44
CA LYS A 133 18.05 -6.93 -7.47
C LYS A 133 17.10 -5.76 -7.71
N CYS A 134 16.80 -5.49 -8.99
CA CYS A 134 15.82 -4.48 -9.36
C CYS A 134 14.42 -5.10 -9.47
N VAL A 135 13.41 -4.35 -9.02
CA VAL A 135 12.00 -4.70 -9.21
C VAL A 135 11.31 -3.54 -9.89
N VAL A 136 10.66 -3.78 -11.03
CA VAL A 136 9.97 -2.75 -11.82
C VAL A 136 8.45 -2.89 -11.65
N PRO A 137 7.75 -1.89 -11.10
CA PRO A 137 6.30 -1.88 -11.06
C PRO A 137 5.72 -1.70 -12.47
N VAL A 138 4.82 -2.59 -12.87
CA VAL A 138 4.16 -2.56 -14.18
C VAL A 138 2.69 -2.20 -14.01
N GLY A 139 2.35 -0.98 -14.41
CA GLY A 139 0.98 -0.42 -14.32
C GLY A 139 0.22 -0.38 -15.65
N GLY A 140 0.83 -0.84 -16.75
CA GLY A 140 0.23 -0.80 -18.10
C GLY A 140 0.44 0.53 -18.84
N GLY A 141 1.05 1.52 -18.18
CA GLY A 141 1.48 2.78 -18.78
C GLY A 141 2.82 2.68 -19.51
N LYS A 142 3.16 3.73 -20.26
CA LYS A 142 4.41 3.83 -21.03
C LYS A 142 5.64 3.86 -20.12
N ASP A 143 5.53 4.46 -18.94
CA ASP A 143 6.65 4.67 -18.02
C ASP A 143 7.27 3.35 -17.53
N SER A 144 6.44 2.33 -17.28
CA SER A 144 6.94 1.00 -16.93
C SER A 144 7.72 0.36 -18.10
N ILE A 145 7.29 0.57 -19.34
CA ILE A 145 7.96 0.04 -20.54
C ILE A 145 9.32 0.74 -20.73
N VAL A 146 9.35 2.07 -20.58
CA VAL A 146 10.59 2.86 -20.66
C VAL A 146 11.56 2.40 -19.58
N SER A 147 11.09 2.21 -18.34
CA SER A 147 11.92 1.74 -17.22
C SER A 147 12.54 0.37 -17.49
N ILE A 148 11.75 -0.56 -18.03
CA ILE A 148 12.20 -1.91 -18.44
C ILE A 148 13.29 -1.81 -19.52
N GLU A 149 13.08 -0.99 -20.55
CA GLU A 149 14.01 -0.88 -21.66
C GLU A 149 15.33 -0.21 -21.24
N VAL A 150 15.28 0.82 -20.38
CA VAL A 150 16.47 1.45 -19.81
C VAL A 150 17.31 0.43 -19.01
N LEU A 151 16.69 -0.40 -18.17
CA LEU A 151 17.40 -1.44 -17.42
C LEU A 151 18.01 -2.51 -18.34
N ARG A 152 17.27 -2.90 -19.38
CA ARG A 152 17.74 -3.86 -20.38
C ARG A 152 18.96 -3.33 -21.14
N GLN A 153 18.93 -2.09 -21.60
CA GLN A 153 20.05 -1.44 -22.27
C GLN A 153 21.27 -1.27 -21.36
N ALA A 154 21.04 -1.07 -20.06
CA ALA A 154 22.09 -1.02 -19.05
C ALA A 154 22.62 -2.41 -18.61
N GLY A 155 22.09 -3.51 -19.18
CA GLY A 155 22.47 -4.88 -18.81
C GLY A 155 22.11 -5.26 -17.37
N GLN A 156 21.17 -4.56 -16.73
CA GLN A 156 20.75 -4.81 -15.35
C GLN A 156 19.65 -5.86 -15.33
N SER A 157 19.76 -6.84 -14.42
CA SER A 157 18.71 -7.81 -14.19
C SER A 157 17.58 -7.19 -13.37
N PHE A 158 16.33 -7.52 -13.73
CA PHE A 158 15.16 -7.02 -13.03
C PHE A 158 14.05 -8.07 -12.99
N ARG A 159 13.21 -7.98 -11.98
CA ARG A 159 11.91 -8.66 -11.91
C ARG A 159 10.80 -7.63 -12.10
N MET A 160 9.65 -8.07 -12.60
CA MET A 160 8.46 -7.22 -12.70
C MET A 160 7.54 -7.48 -11.53
N ILE A 161 6.87 -6.44 -11.05
CA ILE A 161 5.83 -6.53 -10.02
C ILE A 161 4.54 -5.86 -10.50
N ALA A 162 3.41 -6.50 -10.25
CA ALA A 162 2.11 -5.94 -10.60
C ALA A 162 1.07 -6.25 -9.52
N ILE A 163 0.21 -5.27 -9.25
CA ILE A 163 -0.94 -5.40 -8.35
C ILE A 163 -2.19 -5.45 -9.21
N ASN A 164 -3.04 -6.46 -9.04
CA ASN A 164 -4.28 -6.65 -9.81
C ASN A 164 -4.06 -6.55 -11.32
N ALA A 165 -3.07 -7.30 -11.84
CA ALA A 165 -2.70 -7.27 -13.24
C ALA A 165 -3.86 -7.66 -14.17
N GLY A 166 -4.44 -6.67 -14.85
CA GLY A 166 -5.36 -6.88 -15.97
C GLY A 166 -4.61 -7.20 -17.28
N LYS A 167 -5.36 -7.47 -18.36
CA LYS A 167 -4.78 -7.87 -19.66
C LYS A 167 -3.65 -6.96 -20.17
N PRO A 168 -3.77 -5.61 -20.15
CA PRO A 168 -2.70 -4.75 -20.65
C PRO A 168 -1.39 -4.88 -19.85
N ILE A 169 -1.48 -5.07 -18.53
CA ILE A 169 -0.32 -5.26 -17.66
C ILE A 169 0.32 -6.61 -17.95
N LEU A 170 -0.49 -7.67 -18.06
CA LEU A 170 -0.02 -9.02 -18.36
C LEU A 170 0.70 -9.08 -19.72
N ASP A 171 0.18 -8.39 -20.73
CA ASP A 171 0.77 -8.35 -22.07
C ASP A 171 2.14 -7.67 -22.07
N VAL A 172 2.27 -6.55 -21.36
CA VAL A 172 3.56 -5.89 -21.17
C VAL A 172 4.55 -6.83 -20.47
N MET A 173 4.12 -7.53 -19.43
CA MET A 173 4.98 -8.44 -18.67
C MET A 173 5.41 -9.65 -19.52
N GLU A 174 4.51 -10.21 -20.33
CA GLU A 174 4.83 -11.30 -21.25
C GLU A 174 5.87 -10.88 -22.29
N ILE A 175 5.67 -9.73 -22.93
CA ILE A 175 6.61 -9.19 -23.92
C ILE A 175 7.96 -8.87 -23.27
N ALA A 176 7.94 -8.18 -22.12
CA ALA A 176 9.16 -7.75 -21.44
C ALA A 176 10.00 -8.91 -20.89
N SER A 177 9.36 -10.02 -20.52
CA SER A 177 10.04 -11.25 -20.06
C SER A 177 10.50 -12.17 -21.20
N CYS A 178 10.37 -11.75 -22.46
CA CYS A 178 10.64 -12.58 -23.63
C CYS A 178 9.91 -13.93 -23.56
N GLY A 179 8.65 -13.94 -23.11
CA GLY A 179 7.84 -15.15 -22.97
C GLY A 179 8.17 -16.02 -21.76
N LYS A 180 8.90 -15.50 -20.75
CA LYS A 180 9.17 -16.19 -19.47
C LYS A 180 8.50 -15.48 -18.28
N PRO A 181 7.15 -15.36 -18.24
CA PRO A 181 6.45 -14.56 -17.24
C PRO A 181 6.53 -15.12 -15.80
N GLN A 182 7.01 -16.36 -15.62
CA GLN A 182 6.97 -17.07 -14.33
C GLN A 182 7.82 -16.43 -13.23
N ASP A 183 8.74 -15.52 -13.55
CA ASP A 183 9.57 -14.82 -12.56
C ASP A 183 8.96 -13.50 -12.08
N ALA A 184 7.77 -13.14 -12.55
CA ALA A 184 7.09 -11.93 -12.10
C ALA A 184 6.43 -12.09 -10.72
N ILE A 185 6.38 -10.99 -9.97
CA ILE A 185 5.68 -10.90 -8.69
C ILE A 185 4.26 -10.39 -8.95
N HIS A 186 3.28 -11.25 -8.73
CA HIS A 186 1.86 -10.89 -8.82
C HIS A 186 1.28 -10.72 -7.43
N ILE A 187 0.66 -9.56 -7.18
CA ILE A 187 -0.06 -9.25 -5.95
C ILE A 187 -1.54 -9.11 -6.29
N LYS A 188 -2.40 -9.69 -5.47
CA LYS A 188 -3.85 -9.46 -5.54
C LYS A 188 -4.26 -8.57 -4.37
N ARG A 189 -4.89 -7.45 -4.65
CA ARG A 189 -5.42 -6.50 -3.67
C ARG A 189 -6.94 -6.47 -3.81
N GLN A 190 -7.66 -6.68 -2.72
CA GLN A 190 -9.11 -6.66 -2.67
C GLN A 190 -9.56 -5.64 -1.63
N LEU A 191 -10.19 -4.57 -2.11
CA LEU A 191 -10.89 -3.61 -1.26
C LEU A 191 -12.15 -4.26 -0.68
N ASP A 192 -12.56 -3.78 0.49
CA ASP A 192 -13.78 -4.24 1.14
C ASP A 192 -15.00 -3.83 0.30
N PRO A 193 -15.91 -4.76 -0.05
CA PRO A 193 -17.14 -4.45 -0.79
C PRO A 193 -17.94 -3.28 -0.22
N LYS A 194 -17.94 -3.12 1.11
CA LYS A 194 -18.64 -2.02 1.79
C LYS A 194 -18.13 -0.63 1.39
N LEU A 195 -16.88 -0.52 0.94
CA LEU A 195 -16.37 0.75 0.42
C LEU A 195 -17.15 1.17 -0.83
N PHE A 196 -17.44 0.23 -1.74
CA PHE A 196 -18.19 0.52 -2.95
C PHE A 196 -19.65 0.85 -2.63
N GLU A 197 -20.27 0.13 -1.69
CA GLU A 197 -21.61 0.45 -1.19
C GLU A 197 -21.68 1.87 -0.60
N LEU A 198 -20.64 2.32 0.10
CA LEU A 198 -20.56 3.69 0.62
C LEU A 198 -20.41 4.73 -0.49
N ASN A 199 -19.64 4.41 -1.54
CA ASN A 199 -19.49 5.30 -2.69
C ASN A 199 -20.83 5.48 -3.42
N ASP A 200 -21.56 4.37 -3.62
CA ASP A 200 -22.91 4.38 -4.21
C ASP A 200 -23.91 5.17 -3.34
N ALA A 201 -23.69 5.19 -2.02
CA ALA A 201 -24.45 6.00 -1.06
C ALA A 201 -24.01 7.48 -0.97
N GLY A 202 -23.06 7.92 -1.80
CA GLY A 202 -22.62 9.31 -1.88
C GLY A 202 -21.44 9.70 -0.97
N ALA A 203 -20.62 8.75 -0.55
CA ALA A 203 -19.31 9.07 0.01
C ALA A 203 -18.45 9.81 -1.02
N MET A 204 -17.48 10.62 -0.58
CA MET A 204 -16.69 11.53 -1.46
C MET A 204 -15.72 10.82 -2.42
N ASN A 205 -15.75 9.49 -2.45
CA ASN A 205 -14.68 8.62 -2.94
C ASN A 205 -14.52 8.58 -4.46
#